data_AF-A0A9D8H1N7-F1
#
_entry.id   AF-A0A9D8H1N7-F1
#
_cell.length_a   1.000
_cell.length_b   1.000
_cell.length_c   1.000
_cell.angle_alpha   90.00
_cell.angle_beta   90.00
_cell.angle_gamma   90.00
#
_symmetry.space_group_name_H-M   'P 1'
#
loop_
_entity.id
_entity.type
_entity.pdbx_description
1 polymer ?
#
loop_
_entity_poly.entity_id
_entity_poly.type
_entity_poly.pdbx_seq_one_letter_code
_entity_poly.pdbx_strand_id
1 'polypeptide(L)' 'MFLPKGTPEPIVRRLNAAFSDALDTPTAIEQLHKIGIDIAPKERRDPAYAGRFVASEIEKYAGPIKASGIAID' A
#
# COMPACT_ATOMS: atom_id res chain seq x y z
N MET A 1 -3.31 0.79 -2.25
CA MET A 1 -4.68 0.61 -2.79
C MET A 1 -4.69 -0.66 -3.62
N PHE A 2 -5.69 -1.52 -3.44
CA PHE A 2 -5.89 -2.73 -4.25
C PHE A 2 -7.13 -2.59 -5.12
N LEU A 3 -7.12 -3.27 -6.27
CA LEU A 3 -8.21 -3.30 -7.23
C LEU A 3 -8.46 -4.77 -7.64
N PRO A 4 -9.68 -5.14 -8.11
CA PRO A 4 -9.95 -6.48 -8.57
C PRO A 4 -8.99 -6.94 -9.68
N LYS A 5 -8.65 -8.23 -9.68
CA LYS A 5 -7.87 -8.83 -10.76
C LYS A 5 -8.57 -8.60 -12.09
N GLY A 6 -7.81 -8.14 -13.10
CA GLY A 6 -8.34 -7.82 -14.43
C GLY A 6 -8.90 -6.42 -14.58
N THR A 7 -8.81 -5.56 -13.56
CA THR A 7 -9.12 -4.13 -13.72
C THR A 7 -8.27 -3.54 -14.86
N PRO A 8 -8.88 -2.89 -15.87
CA PRO A 8 -8.15 -2.31 -16.99
C PRO A 8 -7.07 -1.31 -16.53
N GLU A 9 -5.88 -1.40 -17.13
CA GLU A 9 -4.72 -0.57 -16.80
C GLU A 9 -5.02 0.95 -16.76
N PRO A 10 -5.80 1.53 -17.70
CA PRO A 10 -6.13 2.96 -17.62
C PRO A 10 -6.91 3.34 -16.36
N ILE A 11 -7.77 2.44 -15.85
CA ILE A 11 -8.53 2.65 -14.62
C ILE A 11 -7.60 2.55 -13.41
N VAL A 12 -6.71 1.55 -13.39
CA VAL A 12 -5.69 1.40 -12.34
C VAL A 12 -4.87 2.68 -12.21
N ARG A 13 -4.34 3.19 -13.33
CA ARG A 13 -3.53 4.41 -13.35
C ARG A 13 -4.30 5.64 -12.88
N ARG A 14 -5.53 5.83 -13.38
CA ARG A 14 -6.36 6.99 -13.01
C ARG A 14 -6.66 7.02 -11.50
N LEU A 15 -7.04 5.87 -10.93
CA LEU A 15 -7.35 5.79 -9.50
C LEU A 15 -6.10 5.93 -8.64
N ASN A 16 -4.97 5.34 -9.07
CA ASN A 16 -3.72 5.49 -8.35
C ASN A 16 -3.24 6.94 -8.31
N ALA A 17 -3.31 7.66 -9.45
CA ALA A 17 -2.97 9.07 -9.53
C ALA A 17 -3.86 9.90 -8.58
N ALA A 18 -5.18 9.74 -8.67
CA ALA A 18 -6.11 10.44 -7.79
C ALA A 18 -5.86 10.16 -6.30
N PHE A 19 -5.53 8.91 -5.95
CA PHE A 19 -5.18 8.53 -4.59
C PHE A 19 -3.86 9.19 -4.14
N SER A 20 -2.84 9.20 -5.00
CA SER A 20 -1.56 9.84 -4.70
C SER A 20 -1.71 11.34 -4.51
N ASP A 21 -2.51 12.01 -5.35
CA ASP A 21 -2.76 13.45 -5.26
C ASP A 21 -3.54 13.80 -3.99
N ALA A 22 -4.52 12.98 -3.60
CA ALA A 22 -5.28 13.18 -2.36
C ALA A 22 -4.35 13.18 -1.12
N LEU A 23 -3.34 12.31 -1.11
CA LEU A 23 -2.33 12.24 -0.04
C LEU A 23 -1.39 13.45 0.00
N ASP A 24 -1.34 14.26 -1.06
CA ASP A 24 -0.55 15.49 -1.10
C ASP A 24 -1.34 16.72 -0.64
N THR A 25 -2.63 16.57 -0.33
CA THR A 25 -3.45 17.69 0.15
C THR A 25 -3.06 18.06 1.60
N PRO A 26 -2.94 19.37 1.94
CA PRO A 26 -2.52 19.78 3.27
C PRO A 26 -3.39 19.23 4.39
N THR A 27 -4.71 19.18 4.16
CA THR A 27 -5.67 18.64 5.13
C THR A 27 -5.48 17.14 5.35
N ALA A 28 -5.22 16.35 4.31
CA ALA A 28 -4.92 14.93 4.45
C ALA A 28 -3.60 14.70 5.20
N ILE A 29 -2.57 15.48 4.87
CA ILE A 29 -1.26 15.42 5.54
C ILE A 29 -1.42 15.68 7.04
N GLU A 30 -2.08 16.79 7.40
CA GLU A 30 -2.30 17.17 8.80
C GLU A 30 -3.07 16.09 9.55
N GLN A 31 -4.17 15.57 8.98
CA GLN A 31 -5.00 14.59 9.67
C GLN A 31 -4.30 13.23 9.84
N LEU A 32 -3.58 12.76 8.83
CA LEU A 32 -2.85 11.49 8.91
C LEU A 32 -1.69 11.57 9.90
N HIS A 33 -0.93 12.68 9.90
CA HIS A 33 0.14 12.89 10.87
C HIS A 33 -0.41 13.01 12.30
N LYS A 34 -1.57 13.65 12.49
CA LYS A 34 -2.22 13.77 13.81
C LYS A 34 -2.55 12.43 14.45
N ILE A 35 -2.78 11.38 13.64
CA ILE A 35 -3.04 10.02 14.11
C ILE A 35 -1.82 9.10 14.01
N GLY A 36 -0.62 9.66 13.79
CA GLY A 36 0.65 8.93 13.77
C GLY A 36 0.91 8.14 12.50
N ILE A 37 0.25 8.49 11.38
CA ILE A 37 0.50 7.86 10.08
C ILE A 37 1.51 8.69 9.30
N ASP A 38 2.64 8.09 8.98
CA ASP A 38 3.58 8.63 8.01
C ASP A 38 3.13 8.29 6.60
N ILE A 39 3.03 9.32 5.75
CA ILE A 39 2.65 9.10 4.36
C ILE A 39 3.84 8.58 3.57
N ALA A 40 3.64 7.45 2.88
CA ALA A 40 4.66 6.90 1.98
C ALA A 40 5.17 7.99 1.01
N PRO A 41 6.48 8.08 0.73
CA PRO A 41 7.01 9.04 -0.23
C PRO A 41 6.52 8.72 -1.66
N LYS A 42 6.49 9.72 -2.56
CA LYS A 42 5.85 9.62 -3.88
C LYS A 42 6.37 8.45 -4.71
N GLU A 43 7.67 8.16 -4.63
CA GLU A 43 8.34 7.09 -5.37
C GLU A 43 7.84 5.70 -4.97
N ARG A 44 7.17 5.58 -3.82
CA ARG A 44 6.59 4.34 -3.30
C ARG A 44 5.08 4.24 -3.50
N ARG A 45 4.44 5.21 -4.17
CA ARG A 45 2.98 5.25 -4.38
C ARG A 45 2.53 4.66 -5.72
N ASP A 46 3.42 4.05 -6.48
CA ASP A 46 3.13 3.40 -7.77
C ASP A 46 2.53 1.98 -7.60
N PRO A 47 1.62 1.52 -8.50
CA PRO A 47 1.05 0.17 -8.41
C PRO A 47 2.07 -0.97 -8.48
N ALA A 48 3.13 -0.83 -9.28
CA ALA A 48 4.17 -1.84 -9.37
C ALA A 48 5.06 -1.86 -8.12
N TYR A 49 5.32 -0.70 -7.50
CA TYR A 49 5.97 -0.66 -6.20
C TYR A 49 5.14 -1.40 -5.15
N ALA A 50 3.83 -1.11 -5.07
CA ALA A 50 2.93 -1.76 -4.13
C ALA A 50 2.90 -3.29 -4.29
N GLY A 51 2.89 -3.78 -5.54
CA GLY A 51 2.97 -5.22 -5.82
C GLY A 51 4.24 -5.88 -5.30
N ARG A 52 5.41 -5.26 -5.53
CA ARG A 52 6.69 -5.76 -4.99
C ARG A 52 6.76 -5.68 -3.47
N PHE A 53 6.26 -4.60 -2.89
CA PHE A 53 6.25 -4.40 -1.44
C PHE A 53 5.43 -5.48 -0.72
N VAL A 54 4.24 -5.80 -1.23
CA VAL A 54 3.41 -6.87 -0.65
C VAL A 54 4.10 -8.23 -0.77
N ALA A 55 4.70 -8.54 -1.92
CA ALA A 55 5.44 -9.78 -2.09
C ALA A 55 6.61 -9.89 -1.08
N SER A 56 7.39 -8.82 -0.90
CA SER A 56 8.50 -8.82 0.05
C SER A 56 8.05 -8.93 1.50
N GLU A 57 6.93 -8.30 1.88
CA GLU A 57 6.42 -8.43 3.25
C GLU A 57 5.89 -9.85 3.52
N ILE A 58 5.26 -10.50 2.53
CA ILE A 58 4.88 -11.93 2.63
C ILE A 58 6.12 -12.80 2.90
N GLU A 59 7.19 -12.62 2.12
CA GLU A 59 8.44 -13.37 2.29
C GLU A 59 9.08 -13.14 3.66
N LYS A 60 9.17 -11.87 4.08
CA LYS A 60 9.75 -11.44 5.36
C LYS A 60 9.02 -12.04 6.56
N TYR A 61 7.68 -12.08 6.53
CA TYR A 61 6.89 -12.55 7.66
C TYR A 61 6.64 -14.07 7.64
N ALA A 62 6.81 -14.74 6.50
CA ALA A 62 6.59 -16.18 6.39
C ALA A 62 7.44 -17.01 7.36
N GLY A 63 8.71 -16.66 7.56
CA GLY A 63 9.60 -17.37 8.48
C GLY A 63 9.16 -17.27 9.95
N PRO A 64 9.08 -16.05 10.53
CA PRO A 64 8.65 -15.84 11.91
C PRO A 64 7.26 -16.44 12.22
N ILE A 65 6.30 -16.33 11.30
CA ILE A 65 4.95 -16.89 11.48
C ILE A 65 5.01 -18.42 11.53
N LYS A 66 5.75 -19.07 10.61
CA LYS A 66 5.90 -20.54 10.65
C LYS A 66 6.60 -21.00 11.93
N ALA A 67 7.61 -20.26 12.37
CA ALA A 67 8.38 -20.59 13.58
C ALA A 67 7.56 -20.42 14.87
N SER A 68 6.56 -19.54 14.90
CA SER A 68 5.73 -19.34 16.08
C SER A 68 4.70 -20.46 16.31
N GLY A 69 4.48 -21.34 15.32
CA GLY A 69 3.47 -22.41 15.40
C GLY A 69 2.03 -21.92 15.37
N ILE A 70 1.80 -20.62 15.09
CA ILE A 70 0.47 -20.04 14.95
C ILE A 70 -0.12 -20.48 13.60
N ALA A 71 -1.30 -21.10 13.66
CA ALA A 71 -2.16 -21.31 12.50
C ALA A 71 -3.37 -20.39 12.62
N ILE A 72 -3.70 -19.71 11.53
CA ILE A 72 -4.96 -18.96 11.41
C ILE A 72 -5.93 -19.86 10.64
N ASP A 73 -7.13 -20.00 11.19
CA ASP A 73 -8.26 -20.78 10.68
C ASP A 73 -8.89 -20.20 9.41
#